data_AF-A0A7X8J6Z5-F1
#
_entry.id   AF-A0A7X8J6Z5-F1
#
_cell.length_a   1.000
_cell.length_b   1.000
_cell.length_c   1.000
_cell.angle_alpha   90.00
_cell.angle_beta   90.00
_cell.angle_gamma   90.00
#
_symmetry.space_group_name_H-M   'P 1'
#
loop_
_entity.id
_entity.type
_entity.pdbx_description
1 polymer ?
#
loop_
_entity_poly.entity_id
_entity_poly.type
_entity_poly.pdbx_seq_one_letter_code
_entity_poly.pdbx_strand_id
1 'polypeptide(L)'
;MANKNLTSAKRAKNDEFYTQYADIQKEIAAYLEYDYDVFRGKVVYCNCDDPFESNFFRYFVLNFKKLGLRQLITTSYKPSPIAYTQLELFERDETPSVSKGRPKITANKFIINTVHDIDGDGEFNLEDVAKQLKARKQNEWMPLKGDGDFRSPECIDLLKQADIVVTNPPFSLFREYVRQLVGYNKKFVIIGNMNAITYKEVFPQIKNNQLWLGNGFHAGNAYFFTPNTRDFASGVFDAKTGLVKFRNVCWYTNLDHGRRHQPLPLMTMAENLKYSKHKEIKGKKAYEKYDNYDAIEVPFTDAIPSDYDGVMGVPISFLDKYCPEQFEILGATESEGRGFSNGLWDESSKVSQPLVKGQRVYKRIFIKHKRETI
;
A
#
# COMPACT_ATOMS: atom_id res chain seq x y z
N MET A 1 13.04 10.14 30.83
CA MET A 1 12.23 10.25 29.59
C MET A 1 13.06 10.66 28.35
N ALA A 2 14.30 10.16 28.17
CA ALA A 2 15.15 10.51 27.02
C ALA A 2 15.30 9.39 25.96
N ASN A 3 14.97 8.13 26.30
CA ASN A 3 15.20 6.99 25.41
C ASN A 3 14.10 6.73 24.37
N LYS A 4 12.84 7.14 24.59
CA LYS A 4 11.75 6.89 23.63
C LYS A 4 11.97 7.61 22.27
N ASN A 5 12.47 8.85 22.30
CA ASN A 5 12.65 9.67 21.10
C ASN A 5 13.85 9.24 20.24
N LEU A 6 14.91 8.70 20.86
CA LEU A 6 16.06 8.13 20.15
C LEU A 6 15.71 6.78 19.50
N THR A 7 14.87 5.97 20.14
CA THR A 7 14.39 4.72 19.56
C THR A 7 13.39 4.96 18.43
N SER A 8 12.52 5.98 18.54
CA SER A 8 11.59 6.34 17.46
C SER A 8 12.30 6.91 16.23
N ALA A 9 13.29 7.80 16.41
CA ALA A 9 14.09 8.33 15.29
C ALA A 9 14.92 7.24 14.57
N LYS A 10 15.48 6.28 15.30
CA LYS A 10 16.14 5.09 14.71
C LYS A 10 15.17 4.19 13.95
N ARG A 11 13.93 4.05 14.43
CA ARG A 11 12.87 3.27 13.74
C ARG A 11 12.39 3.97 12.47
N ALA A 12 12.18 5.28 12.52
CA ALA A 12 11.78 6.07 11.35
C ALA A 12 12.83 5.99 10.22
N LYS A 13 14.12 6.15 10.55
CA LYS A 13 15.22 6.01 9.58
C LYS A 13 15.33 4.60 8.98
N ASN A 14 14.92 3.57 9.73
CA ASN A 14 14.95 2.17 9.30
C ASN A 14 13.80 1.77 8.35
N ASP A 15 12.81 2.65 8.15
CA ASP A 15 11.61 2.43 7.35
C ASP A 15 11.60 3.26 6.04
N GLU A 16 12.71 3.92 5.70
CA GLU A 16 12.83 4.72 4.46
C GLU A 16 13.07 3.84 3.23
N PHE A 17 12.01 3.67 2.43
CA PHE A 17 12.00 2.90 1.19
C PHE A 17 11.39 3.71 0.04
N TYR A 18 12.17 3.94 -1.01
CA TYR A 18 11.77 4.75 -2.15
C TYR A 18 11.26 3.83 -3.26
N THR A 19 10.00 4.04 -3.65
CA THR A 19 9.31 3.22 -4.66
C THR A 19 9.82 3.58 -6.06
N GLN A 20 9.96 2.60 -6.94
CA GLN A 20 10.37 2.85 -8.31
C GLN A 20 9.25 3.50 -9.15
N TYR A 21 9.64 4.39 -10.06
CA TYR A 21 8.72 5.03 -10.99
C TYR A 21 7.90 4.03 -11.81
N ALA A 22 8.54 2.97 -12.33
CA ALA A 22 7.86 1.96 -13.15
C ALA A 22 6.78 1.20 -12.37
N ASP A 23 6.99 0.92 -11.08
CA ASP A 23 6.00 0.27 -10.22
C ASP A 23 4.79 1.18 -9.99
N ILE A 24 5.01 2.48 -9.77
CA ILE A 24 3.94 3.49 -9.64
C ILE A 24 3.17 3.61 -10.96
N GLN A 25 3.86 3.75 -12.08
CA GLN A 25 3.22 3.87 -13.39
C GLN A 25 2.32 2.67 -13.69
N LYS A 26 2.81 1.44 -13.41
CA LYS A 26 2.04 0.22 -13.62
C LYS A 26 0.83 0.13 -12.71
N GLU A 27 0.98 0.53 -11.44
CA GLU A 27 -0.12 0.53 -10.49
C GLU A 27 -1.19 1.55 -10.91
N ILE A 28 -0.80 2.79 -11.24
CA ILE A 28 -1.74 3.83 -11.64
C ILE A 28 -2.43 3.53 -12.98
N ALA A 29 -1.73 2.91 -13.92
CA ALA A 29 -2.31 2.48 -15.19
C ALA A 29 -3.50 1.53 -14.99
N ALA A 30 -3.45 0.63 -14.01
CA ALA A 30 -4.55 -0.32 -13.76
C ALA A 30 -5.86 0.36 -13.35
N TYR A 31 -5.79 1.51 -12.65
CA TYR A 31 -6.98 2.29 -12.30
C TYR A 31 -7.49 3.08 -13.52
N LEU A 32 -6.59 3.66 -14.32
CA LEU A 32 -6.95 4.39 -15.54
C LEU A 32 -7.53 3.48 -16.64
N GLU A 33 -7.08 2.23 -16.72
CA GLU A 33 -7.63 1.22 -17.63
C GLU A 33 -9.07 0.84 -17.27
N TYR A 34 -9.41 0.91 -15.99
CA TYR A 34 -10.76 0.61 -15.49
C TYR A 34 -11.68 1.84 -15.57
N ASP A 35 -11.20 2.98 -15.10
CA ASP A 35 -11.88 4.28 -15.16
C ASP A 35 -10.88 5.36 -15.61
N TYR A 36 -11.00 5.76 -16.87
CA TYR A 36 -10.11 6.73 -17.49
C TYR A 36 -10.15 8.11 -16.80
N ASP A 37 -11.27 8.45 -16.15
CA ASP A 37 -11.48 9.75 -15.52
C ASP A 37 -11.28 9.72 -14.00
N VAL A 38 -10.79 8.60 -13.43
CA VAL A 38 -10.63 8.41 -11.99
C VAL A 38 -9.82 9.54 -11.30
N PHE A 39 -8.84 10.14 -12.00
CA PHE A 39 -8.04 11.27 -11.53
C PHE A 39 -8.47 12.64 -12.07
N ARG A 40 -9.39 12.70 -13.04
CA ARG A 40 -9.76 13.97 -13.70
C ARG A 40 -10.45 14.92 -12.73
N GLY A 41 -9.98 16.17 -12.69
CA GLY A 41 -10.48 17.23 -11.82
C GLY A 41 -10.20 16.99 -10.33
N LYS A 42 -9.40 15.97 -9.97
CA LYS A 42 -9.11 15.63 -8.58
C LYS A 42 -7.91 16.39 -8.05
N VAL A 43 -7.90 16.58 -6.74
CA VAL A 43 -6.73 16.98 -5.95
C VAL A 43 -6.03 15.73 -5.45
N VAL A 44 -4.80 15.52 -5.89
CA VAL A 44 -3.97 14.38 -5.44
C VAL A 44 -3.00 14.86 -4.38
N TYR A 45 -2.90 14.14 -3.26
CA TYR A 45 -1.90 14.39 -2.23
C TYR A 45 -0.89 13.25 -2.18
N CYS A 46 0.35 13.57 -2.53
CA CYS A 46 1.50 12.68 -2.42
C CYS A 46 2.34 13.13 -1.23
N ASN A 47 1.90 12.83 -0.01
CA ASN A 47 2.75 13.08 1.15
C ASN A 47 4.01 12.22 1.04
N CYS A 48 5.19 12.82 1.16
CA CYS A 48 6.45 12.10 1.10
C CYS A 48 7.49 12.76 1.99
N ASP A 49 8.62 12.09 2.15
CA ASP A 49 9.71 12.63 2.94
C ASP A 49 10.54 13.64 2.13
N ASP A 50 10.64 13.44 0.81
CA ASP A 50 11.26 14.39 -0.13
C ASP A 50 10.55 14.35 -1.50
N PRO A 51 9.90 15.42 -1.95
CA PRO A 51 9.21 15.49 -3.23
C PRO A 51 10.15 15.55 -4.42
N PHE A 52 11.39 16.02 -4.24
CA PHE A 52 12.38 16.05 -5.34
C PHE A 52 12.89 14.64 -5.68
N GLU A 53 12.82 13.72 -4.72
CA GLU A 53 13.25 12.32 -4.88
C GLU A 53 12.04 11.35 -4.91
N SER A 54 10.82 11.84 -4.63
CA SER A 54 9.61 11.02 -4.62
C SER A 54 9.13 10.73 -6.05
N ASN A 55 9.27 9.48 -6.46
CA ASN A 55 8.73 9.02 -7.74
C ASN A 55 7.19 9.16 -7.81
N PHE A 56 6.48 9.24 -6.68
CA PHE A 56 5.05 9.56 -6.67
C PHE A 56 4.81 10.99 -7.15
N PHE A 57 5.48 11.97 -6.54
CA PHE A 57 5.38 13.36 -6.96
C PHE A 57 5.81 13.51 -8.42
N ARG A 58 6.96 12.93 -8.79
CA ARG A 58 7.47 12.92 -10.17
C ARG A 58 6.44 12.38 -11.16
N TYR A 59 5.80 11.25 -10.87
CA TYR A 59 4.78 10.68 -11.75
C TYR A 59 3.59 11.64 -11.94
N PHE A 60 2.99 12.10 -10.84
CA PHE A 60 1.79 12.94 -10.92
C PHE A 60 2.06 14.33 -11.49
N VAL A 61 3.23 14.92 -11.24
CA VAL A 61 3.58 16.22 -11.79
C VAL A 61 3.82 16.13 -13.30
N LEU A 62 4.62 15.16 -13.76
CA LEU A 62 4.91 14.96 -15.20
C LEU A 62 3.65 14.58 -15.99
N ASN A 63 2.69 13.90 -15.35
CA ASN A 63 1.43 13.52 -15.97
C ASN A 63 0.26 14.46 -15.60
N PHE A 64 0.52 15.62 -14.97
CA PHE A 64 -0.53 16.48 -14.41
C PHE A 64 -1.63 16.85 -15.42
N LYS A 65 -1.23 17.31 -16.62
CA LYS A 65 -2.15 17.62 -17.72
C LYS A 65 -2.84 16.39 -18.28
N LYS A 66 -2.08 15.31 -18.48
CA LYS A 66 -2.58 14.04 -19.06
C LYS A 66 -3.66 13.41 -18.18
N LEU A 67 -3.46 13.44 -16.86
CA LEU A 67 -4.41 12.98 -15.85
C LEU A 67 -5.56 13.97 -15.62
N GLY A 68 -5.44 15.19 -16.13
CA GLY A 68 -6.42 16.26 -15.94
C GLY A 68 -6.58 16.67 -14.48
N LEU A 69 -5.50 16.66 -13.70
CA LEU A 69 -5.56 17.01 -12.27
C LEU A 69 -5.99 18.46 -12.06
N ARG A 70 -6.73 18.71 -10.99
CA ARG A 70 -7.03 20.08 -10.55
C ARG A 70 -5.86 20.66 -9.75
N GLN A 71 -5.24 19.85 -8.91
CA GLN A 71 -4.13 20.26 -8.05
C GLN A 71 -3.34 19.03 -7.58
N LEU A 72 -2.03 19.22 -7.39
CA LEU A 72 -1.15 18.23 -6.78
C LEU A 72 -0.52 18.85 -5.53
N ILE A 73 -0.70 18.19 -4.40
CA ILE A 73 -0.15 18.59 -3.11
C ILE A 73 0.96 17.61 -2.74
N THR A 74 2.04 18.09 -2.15
CA THR A 74 3.05 17.25 -1.51
C THR A 74 3.69 17.95 -0.32
N THR A 75 4.27 17.16 0.59
CA THR A 75 5.03 17.63 1.73
C THR A 75 6.44 17.03 1.70
N SER A 76 7.38 17.67 2.40
CA SER A 76 8.80 17.27 2.46
C SER A 76 9.39 17.54 3.83
N TYR A 77 10.14 16.61 4.42
CA TYR A 77 10.95 16.86 5.61
C TYR A 77 12.22 17.66 5.29
N LYS A 78 12.66 18.47 6.25
CA LYS A 78 13.94 19.20 6.26
C LYS A 78 14.73 18.86 7.53
N PRO A 79 16.00 18.42 7.42
CA PRO A 79 16.75 18.13 6.18
C PRO A 79 16.28 16.83 5.51
N SER A 80 16.36 16.77 4.17
CA SER A 80 16.03 15.56 3.42
C SER A 80 17.07 14.46 3.70
N PRO A 81 16.64 13.19 3.92
CA PRO A 81 17.55 12.06 4.15
C PRO A 81 18.44 11.72 2.94
N ILE A 82 18.00 12.09 1.72
CA ILE A 82 18.70 11.84 0.45
C ILE A 82 18.73 13.10 -0.42
N ALA A 83 18.88 14.26 0.19
CA ALA A 83 19.26 15.42 -0.60
C ALA A 83 20.49 15.02 -1.45
N TYR A 84 20.50 15.40 -2.73
CA TYR A 84 21.67 15.32 -3.64
C TYR A 84 21.86 14.03 -4.47
N THR A 85 20.83 13.23 -4.78
CA THR A 85 20.99 12.09 -5.72
C THR A 85 20.32 12.25 -7.09
N GLN A 86 19.20 12.97 -7.22
CA GLN A 86 18.50 13.13 -8.51
C GLN A 86 18.38 14.57 -9.01
N LEU A 87 18.60 15.59 -8.17
CA LEU A 87 18.57 17.01 -8.58
C LEU A 87 19.71 17.83 -7.93
N GLU A 88 20.66 18.32 -8.75
CA GLU A 88 21.63 19.39 -8.38
C GLU A 88 21.00 20.81 -8.47
N LEU A 89 19.67 20.93 -8.42
CA LEU A 89 18.94 22.12 -8.90
C LEU A 89 18.73 23.25 -7.86
N PHE A 90 19.33 23.16 -6.68
CA PHE A 90 19.44 24.28 -5.75
C PHE A 90 20.91 24.60 -5.52
N GLU A 91 21.38 25.69 -6.15
CA GLU A 91 22.60 26.35 -5.70
C GLU A 91 22.47 26.68 -4.21
N ARG A 92 23.60 26.55 -3.50
CA ARG A 92 23.73 26.84 -2.09
C ARG A 92 23.26 28.27 -1.83
N ASP A 93 22.05 28.45 -1.31
CA ASP A 93 21.85 29.58 -0.41
C ASP A 93 22.86 29.39 0.72
N GLU A 94 23.65 30.44 0.92
CA GLU A 94 24.85 30.52 1.75
C GLU A 94 24.82 29.59 2.95
N THR A 95 25.97 28.95 3.21
CA THR A 95 26.24 28.12 4.39
C THR A 95 25.44 28.63 5.58
N PRO A 96 24.44 27.88 6.10
CA PRO A 96 23.78 28.32 7.31
C PRO A 96 24.89 28.43 8.35
N SER A 97 25.10 29.64 8.85
CA SER A 97 25.96 29.88 10.01
C SER A 97 25.65 28.78 11.01
N VAL A 98 26.66 28.01 11.42
CA VAL A 98 26.50 26.87 12.32
C VAL A 98 25.92 27.39 13.63
N SER A 99 24.58 27.47 13.71
CA SER A 99 23.89 27.84 14.92
C SER A 99 24.12 26.69 15.88
N LYS A 100 24.81 26.94 17.00
CA LYS A 100 24.97 25.98 18.08
C LYS A 100 23.57 25.60 18.59
N GLY A 101 23.05 24.48 18.10
CA GLY A 101 21.73 23.93 18.43
C GLY A 101 21.38 22.78 17.49
N ARG A 102 20.61 21.78 17.96
CA ARG A 102 20.12 20.71 17.08
C ARG A 102 19.28 21.33 15.95
N PRO A 103 19.44 20.92 14.68
CA PRO A 103 18.61 21.41 13.58
C PRO A 103 17.13 21.19 13.92
N LYS A 104 16.31 22.24 13.78
CA LYS A 104 14.86 22.09 13.96
C LYS A 104 14.32 21.33 12.76
N ILE A 105 13.86 20.10 12.98
CA ILE A 105 13.16 19.33 11.95
C ILE A 105 11.89 20.11 11.60
N THR A 106 11.82 20.56 10.36
CA THR A 106 10.69 21.31 9.79
C THR A 106 10.29 20.63 8.50
N ALA A 107 9.10 20.88 8.00
CA ALA A 107 8.70 20.39 6.68
C ALA A 107 8.39 21.54 5.72
N ASN A 108 8.27 21.25 4.43
CA ASN A 108 7.76 22.15 3.42
C ASN A 108 6.49 21.55 2.82
N LYS A 109 5.56 22.42 2.40
CA LYS A 109 4.45 22.07 1.51
C LYS A 109 4.71 22.61 0.11
N PHE A 110 4.29 21.85 -0.88
CA PHE A 110 4.29 22.24 -2.29
C PHE A 110 2.89 22.03 -2.84
N ILE A 111 2.38 23.04 -3.54
CA ILE A 111 1.07 23.00 -4.20
C ILE A 111 1.28 23.36 -5.67
N ILE A 112 0.93 22.43 -6.56
CA ILE A 112 1.01 22.59 -8.01
C ILE A 112 -0.42 22.71 -8.53
N ASN A 113 -0.76 23.87 -9.09
CA ASN A 113 -2.07 24.12 -9.71
C ASN A 113 -1.99 24.06 -11.24
N THR A 114 -0.82 24.36 -11.79
CA THR A 114 -0.60 24.45 -13.23
C THR A 114 0.80 23.97 -13.55
N VAL A 115 0.93 23.33 -14.72
CA VAL A 115 2.22 22.98 -15.30
C VAL A 115 2.30 23.54 -16.71
N HIS A 116 3.41 24.16 -17.07
CA HIS A 116 3.74 24.56 -18.43
C HIS A 116 5.25 24.50 -18.62
N ASP A 117 5.67 24.26 -19.86
CA ASP A 117 7.06 24.41 -20.28
C ASP A 117 7.45 25.90 -20.10
N ILE A 118 8.51 26.17 -19.34
CA ILE A 118 9.00 27.52 -19.04
C ILE A 118 10.17 27.91 -19.92
N ASP A 119 11.08 26.98 -20.24
CA ASP A 119 12.26 27.30 -21.03
C ASP A 119 12.02 27.25 -22.54
N GLY A 120 10.84 26.79 -22.97
CA GLY A 120 10.38 26.82 -24.34
C GLY A 120 11.04 25.75 -25.21
N ASP A 121 11.54 24.68 -24.60
CA ASP A 121 12.19 23.57 -25.29
C ASP A 121 11.20 22.58 -25.95
N GLY A 122 9.91 22.70 -25.62
CA GLY A 122 8.83 21.85 -26.13
C GLY A 122 8.50 20.64 -25.26
N GLU A 123 9.21 20.40 -24.15
CA GLU A 123 9.03 19.25 -23.24
C GLU A 123 8.90 19.68 -21.77
N PHE A 124 7.72 19.49 -21.18
CA PHE A 124 7.55 19.73 -19.74
C PHE A 124 8.29 18.70 -18.88
N ASN A 125 9.24 19.17 -18.05
CA ASN A 125 10.08 18.32 -17.21
C ASN A 125 10.16 18.79 -15.73
N LEU A 126 10.96 18.11 -14.91
CA LEU A 126 11.11 18.46 -13.47
C LEU A 126 11.87 19.78 -13.25
N GLU A 127 12.73 20.19 -14.19
CA GLU A 127 13.45 21.46 -14.11
C GLU A 127 12.48 22.64 -14.27
N ASP A 128 11.50 22.52 -15.17
CA ASP A 128 10.41 23.49 -15.29
C ASP A 128 9.62 23.65 -14.00
N VAL A 129 9.34 22.54 -13.31
CA VAL A 129 8.65 22.56 -12.01
C VAL A 129 9.48 23.31 -10.99
N ALA A 130 10.78 23.05 -10.93
CA ALA A 130 11.69 23.74 -10.02
C ALA A 130 11.76 25.25 -10.33
N LYS A 131 11.85 25.64 -11.61
CA LYS A 131 11.81 27.04 -12.06
C LYS A 131 10.48 27.70 -11.70
N GLN A 132 9.34 27.02 -11.89
CA GLN A 132 7.99 27.49 -11.52
C GLN A 132 7.85 27.76 -10.02
N LEU A 133 8.34 26.83 -9.19
CA LEU A 133 8.31 26.96 -7.74
C LEU A 133 9.17 28.13 -7.25
N LYS A 134 10.33 28.37 -7.88
CA LYS A 134 11.19 29.54 -7.58
C LYS A 134 10.51 30.86 -7.99
N ALA A 135 9.81 30.87 -9.12
CA ALA A 135 9.10 32.06 -9.63
C ALA A 135 7.84 32.44 -8.82
N ARG A 136 7.34 31.56 -7.93
CA ARG A 136 6.21 31.79 -7.00
C ARG A 136 4.97 32.45 -7.62
N LYS A 137 4.58 32.03 -8.84
CA LYS A 137 3.38 32.55 -9.50
C LYS A 137 2.13 31.72 -9.16
N GLN A 138 1.91 30.63 -9.89
CA GLN A 138 0.71 29.80 -9.79
C GLN A 138 0.90 28.54 -8.92
N ASN A 139 2.16 28.25 -8.57
CA ASN A 139 2.55 27.14 -7.71
C ASN A 139 3.14 27.69 -6.42
N GLU A 140 2.81 27.06 -5.30
CA GLU A 140 3.18 27.53 -3.97
C GLU A 140 4.22 26.62 -3.34
N TRP A 141 5.22 27.25 -2.70
CA TRP A 141 6.14 26.60 -1.79
C TRP A 141 6.19 27.37 -0.47
N MET A 142 5.95 26.69 0.64
CA MET A 142 6.00 27.29 1.97
C MET A 142 6.54 26.31 3.01
N PRO A 143 7.35 26.78 3.97
CA PRO A 143 7.67 25.98 5.15
C PRO A 143 6.42 25.75 6.00
N LEU A 144 6.29 24.53 6.50
CA LEU A 144 5.35 24.13 7.55
C LEU A 144 5.87 24.57 8.92
N LYS A 145 4.94 24.78 9.86
CA LYS A 145 5.30 25.19 11.23
C LYS A 145 5.81 24.02 12.06
N GLY A 146 5.26 22.83 11.81
CA GLY A 146 5.63 21.57 12.42
C GLY A 146 6.65 20.78 11.62
N ASP A 147 6.77 19.51 11.98
CA ASP A 147 7.74 18.58 11.41
C ASP A 147 7.23 17.91 10.13
N GLY A 148 5.95 18.02 9.78
CA GLY A 148 5.37 17.35 8.61
C GLY A 148 4.72 15.99 8.92
N ASP A 149 4.61 15.62 10.20
CA ASP A 149 3.86 14.43 10.61
C ASP A 149 2.42 14.50 10.06
N PHE A 150 1.93 13.42 9.45
CA PHE A 150 0.59 13.35 8.86
C PHE A 150 -0.54 13.61 9.88
N ARG A 151 -0.24 13.53 11.18
CA ARG A 151 -1.16 13.79 12.29
C ARG A 151 -1.20 15.26 12.70
N SER A 152 -0.25 16.06 12.23
CA SER A 152 -0.20 17.49 12.54
C SER A 152 -1.42 18.21 11.95
N PRO A 153 -1.93 19.28 12.61
CA PRO A 153 -3.07 20.04 12.09
C PRO A 153 -2.88 20.56 10.67
N GLU A 154 -1.67 21.01 10.33
CA GLU A 154 -1.35 21.51 8.99
C GLU A 154 -1.37 20.41 7.92
N CYS A 155 -0.84 19.22 8.19
CA CYS A 155 -0.93 18.09 7.25
C CYS A 155 -2.36 17.56 7.14
N ILE A 156 -3.14 17.60 8.23
CA ILE A 156 -4.57 17.29 8.20
C ILE A 156 -5.34 18.29 7.32
N ASP A 157 -5.01 19.58 7.37
CA ASP A 157 -5.67 20.57 6.53
C ASP A 157 -5.31 20.40 5.04
N LEU A 158 -4.10 19.93 4.72
CA LEU A 158 -3.74 19.48 3.37
C LEU A 158 -4.52 18.22 2.97
N LEU A 159 -4.63 17.23 3.86
CA LEU A 159 -5.41 16.01 3.62
C LEU A 159 -6.87 16.33 3.34
N LYS A 160 -7.48 17.27 4.07
CA LYS A 160 -8.88 17.68 3.87
C LYS A 160 -9.13 18.22 2.46
N GLN A 161 -8.16 18.94 1.88
CA GLN A 161 -8.23 19.46 0.51
C GLN A 161 -8.11 18.38 -0.56
N ALA A 162 -7.41 17.28 -0.25
CA ALA A 162 -7.16 16.19 -1.19
C ALA A 162 -8.42 15.35 -1.44
N ASP A 163 -8.62 14.91 -2.67
CA ASP A 163 -9.63 13.92 -3.04
C ASP A 163 -9.02 12.50 -2.95
N ILE A 164 -7.78 12.35 -3.41
CA ILE A 164 -7.05 11.08 -3.49
C ILE A 164 -5.67 11.22 -2.84
N VAL A 165 -5.28 10.26 -2.02
CA VAL A 165 -3.94 10.16 -1.43
C VAL A 165 -3.14 9.05 -2.10
N VAL A 166 -1.93 9.35 -2.58
CA VAL A 166 -1.07 8.34 -3.22
C VAL A 166 0.35 8.41 -2.68
N THR A 167 0.78 7.37 -1.94
CA THR A 167 2.08 7.40 -1.24
C THR A 167 2.60 6.01 -0.80
N ASN A 168 3.85 5.95 -0.35
CA ASN A 168 4.41 4.86 0.45
C ASN A 168 4.54 5.31 1.92
N PRO A 169 3.54 5.08 2.77
CA PRO A 169 3.62 5.49 4.17
C PRO A 169 4.61 4.61 4.96
N PRO A 170 5.19 5.13 6.07
CA PRO A 170 5.99 4.30 6.96
C PRO A 170 5.19 3.09 7.45
N PHE A 171 5.73 1.87 7.26
CA PHE A 171 5.01 0.63 7.59
C PHE A 171 4.64 0.54 9.07
N SER A 172 5.46 1.11 9.95
CA SER A 172 5.19 1.20 11.39
C SER A 172 3.97 2.06 11.75
N LEU A 173 3.57 2.99 10.88
CA LEU A 173 2.43 3.89 11.07
C LEU A 173 1.22 3.53 10.19
N PHE A 174 1.32 2.47 9.38
CA PHE A 174 0.31 2.09 8.39
C PHE A 174 -1.12 1.98 8.96
N ARG A 175 -1.29 1.34 10.13
CA ARG A 175 -2.61 1.18 10.78
C ARG A 175 -3.26 2.51 11.13
N GLU A 176 -2.45 3.42 11.69
CA GLU A 176 -2.93 4.75 12.07
C GLU A 176 -3.24 5.58 10.84
N TYR A 177 -2.42 5.45 9.79
CA TYR A 177 -2.63 6.15 8.54
C TYR A 177 -3.91 5.71 7.82
N VAL A 178 -4.13 4.40 7.65
CA VAL A 178 -5.38 3.88 7.06
C VAL A 178 -6.60 4.36 7.86
N ARG A 179 -6.54 4.32 9.20
CA ARG A 179 -7.63 4.83 10.06
C ARG A 179 -7.91 6.31 9.78
N GLN A 180 -6.88 7.12 9.59
CA GLN A 180 -7.04 8.54 9.27
C GLN A 180 -7.66 8.72 7.87
N LEU A 181 -7.13 8.04 6.84
CA LEU A 181 -7.64 8.15 5.47
C LEU A 181 -9.12 7.75 5.36
N VAL A 182 -9.49 6.64 6.00
CA VAL A 182 -10.89 6.18 6.10
C VAL A 182 -11.73 7.20 6.89
N GLY A 183 -11.24 7.71 8.02
CA GLY A 183 -11.96 8.68 8.84
C GLY A 183 -12.23 10.02 8.14
N TYR A 184 -11.37 10.43 7.21
CA TYR A 184 -11.56 11.61 6.35
C TYR A 184 -12.23 11.27 5.01
N ASN A 185 -12.73 10.05 4.83
CA ASN A 185 -13.39 9.56 3.62
C ASN A 185 -12.58 9.80 2.34
N LYS A 186 -11.27 9.53 2.41
CA LYS A 186 -10.36 9.74 1.28
C LYS A 186 -10.31 8.52 0.38
N LYS A 187 -10.20 8.78 -0.92
CA LYS A 187 -9.71 7.76 -1.83
C LYS A 187 -8.20 7.64 -1.70
N PHE A 188 -7.64 6.45 -1.88
CA PHE A 188 -6.20 6.28 -1.74
C PHE A 188 -5.62 5.11 -2.51
N VAL A 189 -4.32 5.20 -2.80
CA VAL A 189 -3.46 4.13 -3.32
C VAL A 189 -2.18 4.18 -2.51
N ILE A 190 -1.98 3.24 -1.59
CA ILE A 190 -0.84 3.25 -0.67
C ILE A 190 -0.13 1.90 -0.61
N ILE A 191 1.15 1.91 -0.25
CA ILE A 191 1.93 0.68 -0.07
C ILE A 191 1.90 0.25 1.39
N GLY A 192 1.80 -1.04 1.63
CA GLY A 192 1.87 -1.61 2.97
C GLY A 192 2.38 -3.04 2.98
N ASN A 193 2.66 -3.54 4.18
CA ASN A 193 3.01 -4.94 4.37
C ASN A 193 1.78 -5.85 4.15
N MET A 194 1.94 -7.03 3.53
CA MET A 194 0.88 -8.03 3.34
C MET A 194 0.19 -8.43 4.65
N ASN A 195 0.92 -8.49 5.76
CA ASN A 195 0.34 -8.81 7.07
C ASN A 195 -0.66 -7.74 7.56
N ALA A 196 -0.67 -6.54 6.96
CA ALA A 196 -1.61 -5.50 7.31
C ALA A 196 -3.07 -5.85 6.94
N ILE A 197 -3.27 -6.81 6.03
CA ILE A 197 -4.59 -7.35 5.67
C ILE A 197 -5.41 -7.72 6.91
N THR A 198 -4.79 -8.36 7.91
CA THR A 198 -5.50 -8.89 9.07
C THR A 198 -5.54 -7.90 10.25
N TYR A 199 -5.07 -6.67 10.05
CA TYR A 199 -5.11 -5.66 11.10
C TYR A 199 -6.54 -5.21 11.40
N LYS A 200 -6.79 -4.85 12.67
CA LYS A 200 -8.11 -4.48 13.17
C LYS A 200 -8.78 -3.33 12.42
N GLU A 201 -7.99 -2.40 11.90
CA GLU A 201 -8.47 -1.24 11.15
C GLU A 201 -8.57 -1.49 9.63
N VAL A 202 -8.04 -2.62 9.14
CA VAL A 202 -7.93 -2.93 7.70
C VAL A 202 -8.87 -4.07 7.32
N PHE A 203 -8.83 -5.20 8.04
CA PHE A 203 -9.62 -6.38 7.68
C PHE A 203 -11.12 -6.10 7.60
N PRO A 204 -11.75 -5.35 8.54
CA PRO A 204 -13.17 -5.03 8.42
C PRO A 204 -13.50 -4.24 7.15
N GLN A 205 -12.60 -3.34 6.72
CA GLN A 205 -12.77 -2.58 5.47
C GLN A 205 -12.71 -3.51 4.26
N ILE A 206 -11.81 -4.50 4.27
CA ILE A 206 -11.71 -5.53 3.21
C ILE A 206 -12.96 -6.39 3.17
N LYS A 207 -13.36 -6.95 4.33
CA LYS A 207 -14.56 -7.79 4.46
C LYS A 207 -15.81 -7.07 3.93
N ASN A 208 -15.93 -5.77 4.19
CA ASN A 208 -17.07 -4.96 3.77
C ASN A 208 -16.93 -4.37 2.35
N ASN A 209 -15.93 -4.79 1.56
CA ASN A 209 -15.65 -4.26 0.21
C ASN A 209 -15.45 -2.72 0.17
N GLN A 210 -14.86 -2.14 1.22
CA GLN A 210 -14.53 -0.72 1.32
C GLN A 210 -13.05 -0.43 1.04
N LEU A 211 -12.22 -1.48 1.05
CA LEU A 211 -10.77 -1.45 0.82
C LEU A 211 -10.35 -2.79 0.18
N TRP A 212 -9.42 -2.78 -0.75
CA TRP A 212 -8.88 -3.99 -1.39
C TRP A 212 -7.39 -3.83 -1.71
N LEU A 213 -6.77 -4.92 -2.18
CA LEU A 213 -5.41 -4.88 -2.69
C LEU A 213 -5.41 -4.31 -4.12
N GLY A 214 -4.40 -3.52 -4.46
CA GLY A 214 -4.23 -2.95 -5.80
C GLY A 214 -3.72 -3.96 -6.84
N ASN A 215 -3.20 -3.46 -7.96
CA ASN A 215 -2.76 -4.31 -9.08
C ASN A 215 -1.57 -5.21 -8.71
N GLY A 216 -0.69 -4.71 -7.83
CA GLY A 216 0.38 -5.51 -7.23
C GLY A 216 1.72 -5.43 -7.97
N PHE A 217 2.78 -5.86 -7.29
CA PHE A 217 4.14 -5.85 -7.83
C PHE A 217 4.38 -7.03 -8.78
N HIS A 218 5.28 -6.84 -9.75
CA HIS A 218 5.61 -7.90 -10.71
C HIS A 218 6.15 -9.15 -9.98
N ALA A 219 5.47 -10.29 -10.20
CA ALA A 219 5.75 -11.56 -9.53
C ALA A 219 5.82 -11.44 -7.97
N GLY A 220 5.09 -10.47 -7.40
CA GLY A 220 5.09 -10.18 -5.96
C GLY A 220 6.42 -9.65 -5.41
N ASN A 221 7.34 -9.20 -6.27
CA ASN A 221 8.64 -8.68 -5.86
C ASN A 221 8.62 -7.15 -5.95
N ALA A 222 8.54 -6.50 -4.79
CA ALA A 222 8.67 -5.05 -4.67
C ALA A 222 10.14 -4.69 -4.46
N TYR A 223 10.66 -3.79 -5.28
CA TYR A 223 12.03 -3.32 -5.17
C TYR A 223 12.03 -1.84 -4.78
N PHE A 224 12.82 -1.50 -3.78
CA PHE A 224 12.91 -0.15 -3.24
C PHE A 224 14.36 0.31 -3.15
N PHE A 225 14.61 1.57 -3.44
CA PHE A 225 15.88 2.18 -3.06
C PHE A 225 15.88 2.50 -1.55
N THR A 226 17.03 2.35 -0.90
CA THR A 226 17.21 2.81 0.47
C THR A 226 18.59 3.44 0.64
N PRO A 227 18.71 4.60 1.30
CA PRO A 227 20.00 5.23 1.59
C PRO A 227 20.71 4.53 2.77
N ASN A 228 20.00 3.67 3.51
CA ASN A 228 20.51 3.00 4.69
C ASN A 228 20.98 1.58 4.34
N THR A 229 22.28 1.44 4.10
CA THR A 229 22.94 0.13 3.99
C THR A 229 23.08 -0.49 5.38
N ARG A 230 22.06 -1.22 5.82
CA ARG A 230 22.13 -2.10 6.99
C ARG A 230 22.43 -3.53 6.57
N ASP A 231 22.72 -4.40 7.53
CA ASP A 231 22.84 -5.84 7.28
C ASP A 231 21.47 -6.40 6.89
N PHE A 232 21.23 -6.48 5.58
CA PHE A 232 20.09 -7.18 5.02
C PHE A 232 20.41 -8.68 4.94
N ALA A 233 19.37 -9.51 5.06
CA ALA A 233 19.52 -10.95 4.82
C ALA A 233 20.01 -11.19 3.38
N SER A 234 20.72 -12.30 3.16
CA SER A 234 21.24 -12.66 1.83
C SER A 234 20.12 -12.67 0.77
N GLY A 235 20.36 -12.03 -0.37
CA GLY A 235 19.42 -11.94 -1.49
C GLY A 235 18.31 -10.88 -1.33
N VAL A 236 18.29 -10.13 -0.23
CA VAL A 236 17.35 -9.01 0.00
C VAL A 236 17.91 -7.70 -0.54
N PHE A 237 19.20 -7.43 -0.39
CA PHE A 237 19.85 -6.23 -0.91
C PHE A 237 20.76 -6.57 -2.08
N ASP A 238 20.65 -5.79 -3.16
CA ASP A 238 21.54 -5.86 -4.31
C ASP A 238 22.49 -4.66 -4.30
N ALA A 239 23.77 -4.93 -4.01
CA ALA A 239 24.80 -3.90 -3.95
C ALA A 239 25.11 -3.25 -5.31
N LYS A 240 24.78 -3.88 -6.45
CA LYS A 240 25.00 -3.30 -7.78
C LYS A 240 23.97 -2.23 -8.12
N THR A 241 22.73 -2.46 -7.70
CA THR A 241 21.60 -1.57 -8.01
C THR A 241 21.23 -0.66 -6.83
N GLY A 242 21.69 -0.97 -5.62
CA GLY A 242 21.28 -0.28 -4.39
C GLY A 242 19.85 -0.60 -3.95
N LEU A 243 19.23 -1.63 -4.55
CA LEU A 243 17.83 -1.96 -4.33
C LEU A 243 17.65 -3.03 -3.25
N VAL A 244 16.58 -2.88 -2.48
CA VAL A 244 16.09 -3.85 -1.50
C VAL A 244 14.82 -4.51 -2.03
N LYS A 245 14.77 -5.83 -1.97
CA LYS A 245 13.66 -6.66 -2.44
C LYS A 245 12.80 -7.15 -1.27
N PHE A 246 11.50 -6.86 -1.33
CA PHE A 246 10.51 -7.44 -0.43
C PHE A 246 9.46 -8.25 -1.20
N ARG A 247 9.03 -9.38 -0.61
CA ARG A 247 8.00 -10.27 -1.15
C ARG A 247 6.65 -10.17 -0.43
N ASN A 248 6.61 -9.42 0.66
CA ASN A 248 5.45 -9.27 1.54
C ASN A 248 4.94 -7.82 1.54
N VAL A 249 4.99 -7.15 0.39
CA VAL A 249 4.56 -5.77 0.22
C VAL A 249 3.51 -5.72 -0.89
N CYS A 250 2.45 -4.95 -0.64
CA CYS A 250 1.28 -4.85 -1.49
C CYS A 250 0.82 -3.41 -1.61
N TRP A 251 0.10 -3.12 -2.69
CA TRP A 251 -0.72 -1.93 -2.80
C TRP A 251 -2.06 -2.14 -2.10
N TYR A 252 -2.53 -1.12 -1.41
CA TYR A 252 -3.83 -1.05 -0.75
C TYR A 252 -4.58 0.16 -1.28
N THR A 253 -5.84 -0.04 -1.65
CA THR A 253 -6.63 1.00 -2.29
C THR A 253 -8.12 0.83 -2.03
N ASN A 254 -8.87 1.89 -2.33
CA ASN A 254 -10.31 1.89 -2.49
C ASN A 254 -10.74 2.54 -3.82
N LEU A 255 -9.82 2.59 -4.79
CA LEU A 255 -10.06 2.86 -6.21
C LEU A 255 -10.18 1.54 -6.96
N ASP A 256 -11.16 1.45 -7.84
CA ASP A 256 -11.49 0.18 -8.49
C ASP A 256 -10.56 -0.08 -9.67
N HIS A 257 -10.33 -1.36 -9.98
CA HIS A 257 -9.41 -1.77 -11.04
C HIS A 257 -9.84 -3.11 -11.66
N GLY A 258 -9.50 -3.32 -12.93
CA GLY A 258 -9.99 -4.50 -13.69
C GLY A 258 -9.64 -5.84 -13.05
N ARG A 259 -8.44 -5.98 -12.47
CA ARG A 259 -8.01 -7.23 -11.81
C ARG A 259 -8.93 -7.66 -10.67
N ARG A 260 -9.58 -6.72 -9.98
CA ARG A 260 -10.52 -7.00 -8.90
C ARG A 260 -11.76 -7.75 -9.39
N HIS A 261 -12.11 -7.64 -10.67
CA HIS A 261 -13.28 -8.27 -11.26
C HIS A 261 -12.93 -9.48 -12.14
N GLN A 262 -11.73 -10.05 -11.97
CA GLN A 262 -11.30 -11.23 -12.72
C GLN A 262 -11.60 -12.49 -11.90
N PRO A 263 -12.66 -13.26 -12.23
CA PRO A 263 -12.94 -14.50 -11.54
C PRO A 263 -11.81 -15.50 -11.77
N LEU A 264 -11.49 -16.26 -10.73
CA LEU A 264 -10.54 -17.36 -10.79
C LEU A 264 -11.12 -18.52 -11.62
N PRO A 265 -10.34 -19.09 -12.56
CA PRO A 265 -10.67 -20.38 -13.14
C PRO A 265 -10.41 -21.47 -12.09
N LEU A 266 -11.46 -22.18 -11.70
CA LEU A 266 -11.42 -23.18 -10.62
C LEU A 266 -11.80 -24.55 -11.12
N MET A 267 -11.14 -25.57 -10.56
CA MET A 267 -11.48 -26.97 -10.73
C MET A 267 -12.53 -27.39 -9.70
N THR A 268 -13.29 -28.45 -10.00
CA THR A 268 -14.14 -29.14 -9.01
C THR A 268 -13.29 -29.78 -7.90
N MET A 269 -13.90 -30.16 -6.79
CA MET A 269 -13.23 -30.91 -5.71
C MET A 269 -12.58 -32.19 -6.26
N ALA A 270 -13.30 -32.95 -7.09
CA ALA A 270 -12.80 -34.20 -7.65
C ALA A 270 -11.58 -33.97 -8.57
N GLU A 271 -11.63 -32.94 -9.41
CA GLU A 271 -10.51 -32.56 -10.28
C GLU A 271 -9.31 -32.07 -9.48
N ASN A 272 -9.51 -31.23 -8.46
CA ASN A 272 -8.43 -30.78 -7.58
C ASN A 272 -7.72 -31.97 -6.93
N LEU A 273 -8.46 -32.92 -6.36
CA LEU A 273 -7.90 -34.12 -5.72
C LEU A 273 -7.16 -35.02 -6.72
N LYS A 274 -7.51 -34.98 -8.02
CA LYS A 274 -6.87 -35.81 -9.05
C LYS A 274 -5.68 -35.13 -9.74
N TYR A 275 -5.81 -33.85 -10.05
CA TYR A 275 -4.95 -33.14 -10.99
C TYR A 275 -4.17 -31.96 -10.39
N SER A 276 -4.44 -31.57 -9.13
CA SER A 276 -3.70 -30.48 -8.49
C SER A 276 -2.19 -30.69 -8.58
N LYS A 277 -1.45 -29.61 -8.78
CA LYS A 277 0.02 -29.62 -8.73
C LYS A 277 0.57 -29.69 -7.30
N HIS A 278 -0.28 -29.47 -6.29
CA HIS A 278 0.10 -29.44 -4.89
C HIS A 278 -0.10 -30.81 -4.24
N LYS A 279 0.97 -31.35 -3.64
CA LYS A 279 0.97 -32.71 -3.05
C LYS A 279 0.07 -32.80 -1.82
N GLU A 280 -0.20 -31.68 -1.17
CA GLU A 280 -1.08 -31.54 -0.02
C GLU A 280 -2.56 -31.65 -0.40
N ILE A 281 -2.89 -31.64 -1.70
CA ILE A 281 -4.24 -31.81 -2.24
C ILE A 281 -4.31 -33.06 -3.13
N LYS A 282 -3.37 -33.20 -4.06
CA LYS A 282 -3.36 -34.31 -5.02
C LYS A 282 -3.29 -35.67 -4.32
N GLY A 283 -4.20 -36.57 -4.68
CA GLY A 283 -4.27 -37.94 -4.17
C GLY A 283 -4.97 -38.07 -2.81
N LYS A 284 -5.46 -36.99 -2.21
CA LYS A 284 -6.29 -37.08 -1.00
C LYS A 284 -7.68 -37.62 -1.31
N LYS A 285 -8.30 -38.24 -0.30
CA LYS A 285 -9.69 -38.72 -0.39
C LYS A 285 -10.70 -37.57 -0.33
N ALA A 286 -10.38 -36.52 0.43
CA ALA A 286 -11.19 -35.33 0.62
C ALA A 286 -10.31 -34.18 1.11
N TYR A 287 -10.86 -32.97 1.08
CA TYR A 287 -10.28 -31.82 1.77
C TYR A 287 -10.37 -32.02 3.28
N GLU A 288 -9.39 -31.50 4.01
CA GLU A 288 -9.41 -31.56 5.47
C GLU A 288 -10.43 -30.54 6.02
N LYS A 289 -11.09 -30.88 7.11
CA LYS A 289 -11.91 -29.94 7.90
C LYS A 289 -11.10 -29.43 9.08
N TYR A 290 -11.40 -28.23 9.55
CA TYR A 290 -10.83 -27.77 10.80
C TYR A 290 -11.48 -28.49 11.99
N ASP A 291 -10.71 -28.67 13.06
CA ASP A 291 -11.22 -29.24 14.30
C ASP A 291 -12.04 -28.20 15.10
N ASN A 292 -11.75 -26.91 14.90
CA ASN A 292 -12.26 -25.80 15.70
C ASN A 292 -12.87 -24.66 14.88
N TYR A 293 -13.09 -24.89 13.58
CA TYR A 293 -13.82 -23.96 12.70
C TYR A 293 -14.79 -24.73 11.80
N ASP A 294 -15.98 -24.19 11.57
CA ASP A 294 -16.92 -24.76 10.59
C ASP A 294 -16.53 -24.38 9.14
N ALA A 295 -15.42 -24.95 8.67
CA ALA A 295 -14.90 -24.74 7.32
C ALA A 295 -13.96 -25.88 6.88
N ILE A 296 -13.71 -25.98 5.58
CA ILE A 296 -12.61 -26.80 5.04
C ILE A 296 -11.31 -26.00 4.93
N GLU A 297 -10.17 -26.67 5.10
CA GLU A 297 -8.85 -26.11 4.85
C GLU A 297 -8.50 -26.17 3.37
N VAL A 298 -8.31 -25.00 2.76
CA VAL A 298 -7.85 -24.84 1.38
C VAL A 298 -6.49 -24.13 1.39
N PRO A 299 -5.37 -24.87 1.38
CA PRO A 299 -4.03 -24.31 1.58
C PRO A 299 -3.52 -23.48 0.40
N PHE A 300 -4.14 -23.57 -0.78
CA PHE A 300 -3.71 -22.89 -2.00
C PHE A 300 -4.89 -22.26 -2.76
N THR A 301 -4.71 -21.04 -3.24
CA THR A 301 -5.74 -20.29 -3.98
C THR A 301 -6.22 -21.00 -5.25
N ASP A 302 -5.33 -21.68 -5.96
CA ASP A 302 -5.67 -22.45 -7.17
C ASP A 302 -6.22 -23.85 -6.87
N ALA A 303 -6.37 -24.19 -5.59
CA ALA A 303 -7.04 -25.42 -5.13
C ALA A 303 -8.41 -25.13 -4.50
N ILE A 304 -8.95 -23.92 -4.65
CA ILE A 304 -10.33 -23.61 -4.26
C ILE A 304 -11.28 -24.41 -5.17
N PRO A 305 -12.14 -25.26 -4.62
CA PRO A 305 -13.10 -26.02 -5.41
C PRO A 305 -14.25 -25.15 -5.91
N SER A 306 -14.64 -25.29 -7.17
CA SER A 306 -15.78 -24.56 -7.77
C SER A 306 -17.16 -25.05 -7.32
N ASP A 307 -17.25 -26.29 -6.84
CA ASP A 307 -18.48 -27.03 -6.56
C ASP A 307 -18.75 -27.22 -5.06
N TYR A 308 -17.97 -26.58 -4.18
CA TYR A 308 -18.16 -26.67 -2.73
C TYR A 308 -19.02 -25.52 -2.19
N ASP A 309 -20.13 -25.88 -1.55
CA ASP A 309 -21.11 -24.93 -1.00
C ASP A 309 -20.78 -24.37 0.39
N GLY A 310 -19.90 -25.04 1.13
CA GLY A 310 -19.56 -24.67 2.49
C GLY A 310 -18.53 -23.54 2.58
N VAL A 311 -18.14 -23.23 3.81
CA VAL A 311 -17.11 -22.22 4.07
C VAL A 311 -15.72 -22.80 3.84
N MET A 312 -14.85 -22.01 3.23
CA MET A 312 -13.48 -22.38 2.89
C MET A 312 -12.49 -21.44 3.57
N GLY A 313 -11.55 -21.99 4.33
CA GLY A 313 -10.40 -21.24 4.83
C GLY A 313 -9.28 -21.19 3.80
N VAL A 314 -8.97 -20.00 3.30
CA VAL A 314 -7.93 -19.74 2.28
C VAL A 314 -6.78 -18.90 2.84
N PRO A 315 -5.58 -18.92 2.23
CA PRO A 315 -4.46 -18.09 2.68
C PRO A 315 -4.76 -16.60 2.49
N ILE A 316 -4.16 -15.72 3.31
CA ILE A 316 -4.35 -14.26 3.17
C ILE A 316 -3.93 -13.73 1.79
N SER A 317 -2.98 -14.39 1.12
CA SER A 317 -2.53 -14.06 -0.23
C SER A 317 -3.60 -14.29 -1.31
N PHE A 318 -4.70 -14.98 -0.98
CA PHE A 318 -5.88 -15.07 -1.84
C PHE A 318 -6.42 -13.69 -2.24
N LEU A 319 -6.29 -12.67 -1.38
CA LEU A 319 -6.83 -11.33 -1.65
C LEU A 319 -6.22 -10.64 -2.88
N ASP A 320 -5.02 -11.06 -3.31
CA ASP A 320 -4.40 -10.60 -4.56
C ASP A 320 -5.18 -11.07 -5.81
N LYS A 321 -6.09 -12.04 -5.65
CA LYS A 321 -6.95 -12.59 -6.70
C LYS A 321 -8.42 -12.62 -6.29
N TYR A 322 -8.78 -11.88 -5.25
CA TYR A 322 -10.15 -11.84 -4.76
C TYR A 322 -11.03 -11.10 -5.76
N CYS A 323 -12.07 -11.81 -6.22
CA CYS A 323 -13.14 -11.27 -7.04
C CYS A 323 -14.42 -11.23 -6.21
N PRO A 324 -14.98 -10.04 -5.91
CA PRO A 324 -16.16 -9.90 -5.07
C PRO A 324 -17.43 -10.36 -5.78
N GLU A 325 -17.43 -10.55 -7.11
CA GLU A 325 -18.52 -11.19 -7.83
C GLU A 325 -18.48 -12.71 -7.65
N GLN A 326 -17.29 -13.30 -7.47
CA GLN A 326 -17.12 -14.74 -7.31
C GLN A 326 -17.22 -15.19 -5.85
N PHE A 327 -16.74 -14.39 -4.90
CA PHE A 327 -16.64 -14.78 -3.50
C PHE A 327 -17.19 -13.75 -2.54
N GLU A 328 -17.70 -14.24 -1.41
CA GLU A 328 -18.00 -13.45 -0.22
C GLU A 328 -16.94 -13.73 0.85
N ILE A 329 -16.43 -12.68 1.50
CA ILE A 329 -15.55 -12.79 2.65
C ILE A 329 -16.40 -12.82 3.92
N LEU A 330 -16.40 -13.95 4.62
CA LEU A 330 -17.18 -14.15 5.84
C LEU A 330 -16.41 -13.70 7.08
N GLY A 331 -15.10 -13.88 7.09
CA GLY A 331 -14.30 -13.59 8.28
C GLY A 331 -12.84 -13.99 8.13
N ALA A 332 -12.12 -13.98 9.24
CA ALA A 332 -10.76 -14.49 9.34
C ALA A 332 -10.61 -15.26 10.66
N THR A 333 -9.49 -15.96 10.81
CA THR A 333 -9.17 -16.67 12.05
C THR A 333 -9.22 -15.74 13.26
N GLU A 334 -9.80 -16.21 14.36
CA GLU A 334 -9.99 -15.47 15.60
C GLU A 334 -8.66 -14.98 16.23
N SER A 335 -7.55 -15.65 15.90
CA SER A 335 -6.20 -15.20 16.25
C SER A 335 -5.82 -13.82 15.70
N GLU A 336 -6.52 -13.32 14.68
CA GLU A 336 -6.30 -11.99 14.09
C GLU A 336 -7.06 -10.89 14.82
N GLY A 337 -8.16 -11.26 15.48
CA GLY A 337 -9.01 -10.32 16.19
C GLY A 337 -10.23 -11.03 16.75
N ARG A 338 -10.57 -10.72 18.00
CA ARG A 338 -11.81 -11.20 18.60
C ARG A 338 -13.01 -10.74 17.76
N GLY A 339 -13.91 -11.65 17.41
CA GLY A 339 -15.07 -11.46 16.55
C GLY A 339 -14.79 -11.59 15.05
N PHE A 340 -13.56 -11.87 14.62
CA PHE A 340 -13.22 -11.91 13.19
C PHE A 340 -13.76 -13.15 12.49
N SER A 341 -13.93 -14.25 13.22
CA SER A 341 -14.41 -15.52 12.68
C SER A 341 -15.89 -15.50 12.30
N ASN A 342 -16.65 -14.47 12.68
CA ASN A 342 -18.08 -14.36 12.36
C ASN A 342 -18.90 -15.59 12.80
N GLY A 343 -18.57 -16.14 13.98
CA GLY A 343 -19.24 -17.31 14.55
C GLY A 343 -18.76 -18.66 14.01
N LEU A 344 -17.77 -18.67 13.10
CA LEU A 344 -17.20 -19.92 12.57
C LEU A 344 -16.31 -20.64 13.57
N TRP A 345 -15.74 -19.92 14.54
CA TRP A 345 -14.83 -20.49 15.53
C TRP A 345 -15.61 -21.13 16.68
N ASP A 346 -15.25 -22.35 17.04
CA ASP A 346 -15.74 -23.02 18.24
C ASP A 346 -15.00 -22.48 19.48
N GLU A 347 -15.66 -21.60 20.23
CA GLU A 347 -15.12 -21.01 21.46
C GLU A 347 -14.76 -22.07 22.52
N SER A 348 -15.42 -23.25 22.50
CA SER A 348 -15.15 -24.33 23.46
C SER A 348 -13.75 -24.95 23.28
N SER A 349 -13.17 -24.83 22.07
CA SER A 349 -11.82 -25.27 21.76
C SER A 349 -10.74 -24.55 22.56
N LYS A 350 -11.00 -23.29 22.98
CA LYS A 350 -10.03 -22.38 23.64
C LYS A 350 -8.74 -22.09 22.84
N VAL A 351 -8.58 -22.67 21.66
CA VAL A 351 -7.47 -22.43 20.74
C VAL A 351 -7.99 -21.60 19.58
N SER A 352 -7.60 -20.34 19.49
CA SER A 352 -8.05 -19.41 18.45
C SER A 352 -7.35 -19.60 17.11
N GLN A 353 -6.21 -20.30 17.07
CA GLN A 353 -5.55 -20.68 15.83
C GLN A 353 -6.27 -21.87 15.19
N PRO A 354 -6.48 -21.91 13.86
CA PRO A 354 -7.10 -23.06 13.20
C PRO A 354 -6.29 -24.33 13.42
N LEU A 355 -6.99 -25.42 13.72
CA LEU A 355 -6.45 -26.75 13.93
C LEU A 355 -6.94 -27.70 12.84
N VAL A 356 -6.06 -28.55 12.34
CA VAL A 356 -6.41 -29.68 11.48
C VAL A 356 -5.74 -30.92 12.09
N LYS A 357 -6.53 -31.92 12.51
CA LYS A 357 -6.03 -33.14 13.15
C LYS A 357 -5.14 -32.84 14.37
N GLY A 358 -5.53 -31.86 15.17
CA GLY A 358 -4.84 -31.38 16.37
C GLY A 358 -3.61 -30.50 16.09
N GLN A 359 -3.25 -30.27 14.82
CA GLN A 359 -2.09 -29.45 14.45
C GLN A 359 -2.50 -28.04 14.05
N ARG A 360 -1.77 -27.06 14.58
CA ARG A 360 -1.93 -25.64 14.24
C ARG A 360 -1.53 -25.41 12.79
N VAL A 361 -2.44 -24.85 12.01
CA VAL A 361 -2.16 -24.39 10.64
C VAL A 361 -2.04 -22.87 10.57
N TYR A 362 -1.58 -22.37 9.43
CA TYR A 362 -1.46 -20.94 9.20
C TYR A 362 -2.82 -20.25 9.27
N LYS A 363 -2.78 -18.95 9.54
CA LYS A 363 -3.95 -18.07 9.58
C LYS A 363 -4.70 -18.09 8.23
N ARG A 364 -6.01 -17.87 8.28
CA ARG A 364 -6.91 -18.04 7.13
C ARG A 364 -7.93 -16.90 7.05
N ILE A 365 -8.35 -16.62 5.82
CA ILE A 365 -9.56 -15.86 5.51
C ILE A 365 -10.63 -16.89 5.18
N PHE A 366 -11.82 -16.72 5.73
CA PHE A 366 -12.97 -17.57 5.46
C PHE A 366 -13.81 -16.96 4.35
N ILE A 367 -14.00 -17.71 3.28
CA ILE A 367 -14.76 -17.30 2.10
C ILE A 367 -15.85 -18.30 1.77
N LYS A 368 -16.82 -17.85 0.99
CA LYS A 368 -17.85 -18.68 0.35
C LYS A 368 -18.03 -18.23 -1.09
N HIS A 369 -18.44 -19.12 -1.99
CA HIS A 369 -18.87 -18.72 -3.33
C HIS A 369 -20.10 -17.83 -3.25
N LYS A 370 -20.10 -16.74 -4.02
CA LYS A 370 -21.33 -16.05 -4.36
C LYS A 370 -22.00 -16.83 -5.47
N ARG A 371 -23.17 -17.38 -5.18
CA ARG A 371 -24.05 -17.94 -6.21
C ARG A 371 -25.08 -16.88 -6.56
N GLU A 372 -25.25 -16.61 -7.84
CA GLU A 372 -26.41 -15.87 -8.30
C GLU A 372 -27.66 -16.60 -7.79
N THR A 373 -28.51 -15.88 -7.08
CA THR A 373 -29.83 -16.39 -6.72
C THR A 373 -30.62 -16.38 -8.02
N ILE A 374 -30.71 -17.53 -8.67
CA ILE A 374 -31.54 -17.72 -9.88
C ILE A 374 -33.01 -17.47 -9.53
#